data_AF-A0A093C766-F1
#
_entry.id   AF-A0A093C766-F1
#
_cell.length_a   1.000
_cell.length_b   1.000
_cell.length_c   1.000
_cell.angle_alpha   90.00
_cell.angle_beta   90.00
_cell.angle_gamma   90.00
#
_symmetry.space_group_name_H-M   'P 1'
#
loop_
_entity.id
_entity.type
_entity.pdbx_description
1 polymer ?
#
loop_
_entity_poly.entity_id
_entity_poly.type
_entity_poly.pdbx_seq_one_letter_code
_entity_poly.pdbx_strand_id
1 'polypeptide(L)'
;SVLDRVQSFLPQMAHANDELRKKMVTAPAHQFDIENLDSATEKVIEMNVAVVELSDSDTDEDILISEDDSESEDDCKTDEVTIDNIKFPKQKGEKGKIEILDSKAND
;
A
#
# COMPACT_ATOMS: atom_id res chain seq x y z
N SER A 1 -4.16 -12.85 29.95
CA SER A 1 -4.11 -11.38 29.80
C SER A 1 -3.98 -11.00 28.33
N VAL A 2 -4.30 -9.76 27.94
CA VAL A 2 -3.94 -9.24 26.60
C VAL A 2 -2.44 -9.37 26.36
N LEU A 3 -1.63 -9.16 27.40
CA LEU A 3 -0.18 -9.28 27.35
C LEU A 3 0.28 -10.67 26.89
N ASP A 4 -0.29 -11.74 27.43
CA ASP A 4 0.07 -13.13 27.06
C ASP A 4 -0.32 -13.45 25.60
N ARG A 5 -1.43 -12.87 25.11
CA ARG A 5 -1.86 -12.99 23.71
C ARG A 5 -0.89 -12.27 22.78
N VAL A 6 -0.44 -11.07 23.14
CA VAL A 6 0.53 -10.31 22.35
C VAL A 6 1.89 -11.03 22.32
N GLN A 7 2.36 -11.52 23.47
CA GLN A 7 3.62 -12.26 23.59
C GLN A 7 3.65 -13.53 22.73
N SER A 8 2.52 -14.24 22.63
CA SER A 8 2.42 -15.45 21.78
C SER A 8 2.19 -15.13 20.30
N PHE A 9 1.55 -14.01 19.98
CA PHE A 9 1.18 -13.64 18.62
C PHE A 9 2.32 -12.99 17.82
N LEU A 10 3.07 -12.07 18.43
CA LEU A 10 4.12 -11.33 17.72
C LEU A 10 5.20 -12.23 17.07
N PRO A 11 5.69 -13.29 17.74
CA PRO A 11 6.63 -14.21 17.10
C PRO A 11 6.04 -14.94 15.88
N GLN A 12 4.76 -15.32 15.95
CA GLN A 12 4.06 -15.99 14.84
C GLN A 12 3.88 -15.04 13.66
N MET A 13 3.51 -13.79 13.92
CA MET A 13 3.40 -12.74 12.91
C MET A 13 4.75 -12.47 12.24
N ALA A 14 5.83 -12.35 13.02
CA ALA A 14 7.17 -12.14 12.47
C ALA A 14 7.56 -13.28 11.51
N HIS A 15 7.35 -14.53 11.93
CA HIS A 15 7.61 -15.69 11.08
C HIS A 15 6.74 -15.69 9.81
N ALA A 16 5.45 -15.36 9.92
CA ALA A 16 4.55 -15.25 8.77
C ALA A 16 5.01 -14.16 7.78
N ASN A 17 5.52 -13.03 8.28
CA ASN A 17 6.05 -11.94 7.45
C ASN A 17 7.31 -12.36 6.69
N ASP A 18 8.22 -13.11 7.33
CA ASP A 18 9.42 -13.62 6.68
C ASP A 18 9.08 -14.61 5.55
N GLU A 19 8.12 -15.50 5.80
CA GLU A 19 7.63 -16.43 4.78
C GLU A 19 6.91 -15.71 3.63
N LEU A 20 6.12 -14.67 3.94
CA LEU A 20 5.49 -13.83 2.93
C LEU A 20 6.53 -13.15 2.03
N ARG A 21 7.56 -12.54 2.63
CA ARG A 21 8.66 -11.89 1.88
C ARG A 21 9.36 -12.87 0.93
N LYS A 22 9.68 -14.08 1.39
CA LYS A 22 10.30 -15.12 0.54
C LYS A 22 9.41 -15.48 -0.65
N LYS A 23 8.10 -15.59 -0.44
CA LYS A 23 7.15 -15.92 -1.51
C LYS A 23 6.98 -14.75 -2.49
N MET A 24 6.93 -13.51 -2.02
CA MET A 24 6.81 -12.33 -2.88
C MET A 24 7.97 -12.18 -3.88
N VAL A 25 9.17 -12.67 -3.54
CA VAL A 25 10.33 -12.64 -4.45
C VAL A 25 10.15 -13.58 -5.65
N THR A 26 9.46 -14.71 -5.46
CA THR A 26 9.37 -15.77 -6.48
C THR A 26 8.02 -15.82 -7.19
N ALA A 27 6.96 -15.29 -6.58
CA ALA A 27 5.62 -15.31 -7.14
C ALA A 27 5.30 -14.03 -7.95
N PRO A 28 4.34 -14.11 -8.89
CA PRO A 28 3.89 -12.96 -9.66
C PRO A 28 3.25 -11.87 -8.79
N ALA A 29 3.39 -10.60 -9.17
CA ALA A 29 2.89 -9.46 -8.41
C ALA A 29 1.36 -9.48 -8.17
N HIS A 30 0.58 -10.04 -9.09
CA HIS A 30 -0.88 -10.13 -8.99
C HIS A 30 -1.37 -11.19 -7.98
N GLN A 31 -0.49 -12.09 -7.52
CA GLN A 31 -0.88 -13.15 -6.58
C GLN A 31 -1.10 -12.63 -5.15
N PHE A 32 -0.48 -11.51 -4.80
CA PHE A 32 -0.61 -10.85 -3.50
C PHE A 32 -1.40 -9.55 -3.59
N ASP A 33 -2.23 -9.42 -4.62
CA ASP A 33 -3.15 -8.31 -4.74
C ASP A 33 -4.22 -8.41 -3.64
N ILE A 34 -4.22 -7.44 -2.73
CA ILE A 34 -5.15 -7.36 -1.61
C ILE A 34 -6.47 -6.66 -1.99
N GLU A 35 -6.55 -6.07 -3.18
CA GLU A 35 -7.76 -5.45 -3.72
C GLU A 35 -8.59 -6.46 -4.52
N ASN A 36 -7.92 -7.40 -5.21
CA ASN A 36 -8.58 -8.49 -5.91
C ASN A 36 -8.93 -9.64 -4.95
N LEU A 37 -9.95 -9.41 -4.13
CA LEU A 37 -10.61 -10.48 -3.38
C LEU A 37 -11.37 -11.33 -4.41
N ASP A 38 -10.81 -12.49 -4.78
CA ASP A 38 -11.59 -13.57 -5.38
C ASP A 38 -12.88 -13.72 -4.56
N SER A 39 -13.98 -14.13 -5.18
CA SER A 39 -15.31 -14.18 -4.54
C SER A 39 -15.38 -15.04 -3.25
N ALA A 40 -14.28 -15.68 -2.86
CA ALA A 40 -14.04 -16.32 -1.58
C ALA A 40 -13.82 -15.28 -0.46
N THR A 41 -14.90 -14.97 0.26
CA THR A 41 -14.96 -14.07 1.43
C THR A 41 -14.26 -14.63 2.70
N GLU A 42 -13.37 -15.61 2.59
CA GLU A 42 -12.90 -16.39 3.74
C GLU A 42 -11.67 -15.79 4.43
N LYS A 43 -10.87 -15.00 3.71
CA LYS A 43 -9.61 -14.41 4.23
C LYS A 43 -9.75 -12.92 4.44
N VAL A 44 -10.57 -12.54 5.41
CA VAL A 44 -10.75 -11.14 5.83
C VAL A 44 -9.86 -10.81 7.02
N ILE A 45 -9.22 -9.64 7.00
CA ILE A 45 -8.47 -9.11 8.14
C ILE A 45 -9.40 -8.14 8.87
N GLU A 46 -9.84 -8.50 10.07
CA GLU A 46 -10.70 -7.66 10.90
C GLU A 46 -9.87 -6.68 11.74
N MET A 47 -10.11 -5.38 11.54
CA MET A 47 -9.47 -4.33 12.34
C MET A 47 -10.42 -3.88 13.45
N ASN A 48 -10.07 -4.17 14.70
CA ASN A 48 -10.78 -3.64 15.86
C ASN A 48 -10.33 -2.19 16.10
N VAL A 49 -11.12 -1.22 15.64
CA VAL A 49 -10.89 0.21 15.90
C VAL A 49 -11.58 0.61 17.20
N ALA A 50 -10.83 1.15 18.15
CA ALA A 50 -11.37 1.74 19.36
C ALA A 50 -11.04 3.24 19.36
N VAL A 51 -12.06 4.08 19.52
CA VAL A 51 -11.88 5.51 19.74
C VAL A 51 -11.64 5.72 21.23
N VAL A 52 -10.41 6.09 21.59
CA VAL A 52 -10.05 6.44 22.97
C VAL A 52 -9.88 7.95 23.01
N GLU A 53 -10.57 8.62 23.92
CA GLU A 53 -10.32 10.03 24.23
C GLU A 53 -8.89 10.12 24.79
N LEU A 54 -7.97 10.63 23.96
CA LEU A 54 -6.65 11.00 24.42
C LEU A 54 -6.86 12.18 25.37
N SER A 55 -6.66 11.96 26.66
CA SER A 55 -6.45 13.08 27.58
C SER A 55 -5.32 13.92 26.98
N ASP A 56 -5.53 15.22 26.82
CA ASP A 56 -4.50 16.17 26.38
C ASP A 56 -3.31 16.09 27.34
N SER A 57 -2.40 15.15 27.06
CA SER A 57 -1.17 14.95 27.80
C SER A 57 -0.18 15.91 27.18
N ASP A 58 0.15 16.99 27.90
CA ASP A 58 1.26 17.90 27.63
C ASP A 58 2.55 17.07 27.46
N THR A 59 2.75 16.57 26.25
CA THR A 59 3.93 15.82 25.85
C THR A 59 4.49 16.68 24.75
N ASP A 60 5.52 17.46 25.09
CA ASP A 60 6.26 18.30 24.16
C ASP A 60 6.45 17.54 22.84
N GLU A 61 6.03 18.17 21.74
CA GLU A 61 6.06 17.68 20.35
C GLU A 61 7.49 17.48 19.80
N ASP A 62 8.45 17.09 20.64
CA ASP A 62 9.82 16.85 20.24
C ASP A 62 10.18 15.43 20.67
N ILE A 63 9.82 14.41 19.89
CA ILE A 63 10.59 13.17 19.72
C ILE A 63 9.83 12.23 18.74
N LEU A 64 10.46 12.07 17.56
CA LEU A 64 10.26 11.07 16.49
C LEU A 64 9.41 11.44 15.27
N ILE A 65 9.87 12.42 14.51
CA ILE A 65 9.99 12.24 13.06
C ILE A 65 11.44 12.54 12.72
N SER A 66 12.27 11.50 12.61
CA SER A 66 13.58 11.66 11.97
C SER A 66 13.31 11.87 10.49
N GLU A 67 13.26 13.14 10.10
CA GLU A 67 13.29 13.60 8.72
C GLU A 67 14.63 13.15 8.12
N ASP A 68 14.60 12.01 7.45
CA ASP A 68 15.60 11.68 6.44
C ASP A 68 15.34 12.62 5.26
N ASP A 69 16.24 13.58 5.14
CA ASP A 69 16.34 14.62 4.12
C ASP A 69 16.20 14.04 2.71
N SER A 70 14.96 14.01 2.21
CA SER A 70 14.68 13.94 0.79
C SER A 70 14.04 15.25 0.40
N GLU A 71 14.87 16.14 -0.14
CA GLU A 71 14.52 17.25 -1.03
C GLU A 71 13.71 16.73 -2.23
N SER A 72 12.46 16.34 -1.98
CA SER A 72 11.43 16.27 -3.00
C SER A 72 10.65 17.57 -2.89
N GLU A 73 10.75 18.40 -3.92
CA GLU A 73 9.90 19.57 -4.14
C GLU A 73 8.43 19.14 -4.06
N ASP A 74 7.89 19.17 -2.85
CA ASP A 74 6.51 18.83 -2.52
C ASP A 74 5.63 20.02 -2.88
N ASP A 75 5.35 20.14 -4.17
CA ASP A 75 4.28 21.00 -4.68
C ASP A 75 3.01 20.15 -4.84
N CYS A 76 2.61 19.43 -3.78
CA CYS A 76 1.33 18.72 -3.72
C CYS A 76 0.21 19.75 -3.52
N LYS A 77 -0.08 20.52 -4.58
CA LYS A 77 -1.24 21.40 -4.62
C LYS A 77 -2.51 20.55 -4.67
N THR A 78 -3.43 20.80 -3.74
CA THR A 78 -4.77 20.21 -3.71
C THR A 78 -5.74 20.87 -4.71
N ASP A 79 -5.22 21.60 -5.70
CA ASP A 79 -5.99 22.31 -6.70
C ASP A 79 -6.69 21.36 -7.67
N GLU A 80 -7.80 21.81 -8.25
CA GLU A 80 -8.57 21.06 -9.24
C GLU A 80 -7.69 20.66 -10.44
N VAL A 81 -7.68 19.37 -10.75
CA VAL A 81 -6.88 18.81 -11.84
C VAL A 81 -7.55 19.17 -13.17
N THR A 82 -6.99 20.16 -13.86
CA THR A 82 -7.37 20.56 -15.23
C THR A 82 -6.41 19.94 -16.26
N ILE A 83 -6.80 19.95 -17.54
CA ILE A 83 -5.94 19.48 -18.65
C ILE A 83 -4.59 20.21 -18.73
N ASP A 84 -4.52 21.42 -18.19
CA ASP A 84 -3.33 22.26 -18.18
C ASP A 84 -2.36 21.88 -17.06
N ASN A 85 -2.84 21.16 -16.04
CA ASN A 85 -2.08 20.83 -14.82
C ASN A 85 -1.57 19.37 -14.81
N ILE A 86 -2.00 18.53 -15.75
CA ILE A 86 -1.59 17.11 -15.82
C ILE A 86 -0.16 17.01 -16.35
N LYS A 87 0.75 16.51 -15.50
CA LYS A 87 2.17 16.33 -15.86
C LYS A 87 2.39 14.95 -16.49
N PHE A 88 2.57 14.89 -17.80
CA PHE A 88 2.97 13.65 -18.46
C PHE A 88 4.46 13.34 -18.22
N PRO A 89 4.84 12.06 -18.08
CA PRO A 89 6.24 11.65 -18.11
C PRO A 89 6.90 12.19 -19.38
N LYS A 90 8.10 12.77 -19.26
CA LYS A 90 8.87 13.25 -20.42
C LYS A 90 9.05 12.08 -21.38
N GLN A 91 8.48 12.15 -22.59
CA GLN A 91 8.58 11.10 -23.59
C GLN A 91 10.05 10.85 -23.92
N LYS A 92 10.60 9.75 -23.40
CA LYS A 92 11.98 9.33 -23.66
C LYS A 92 12.03 8.59 -25.00
N GLY A 93 11.68 9.28 -26.09
CA GLY A 93 11.83 8.84 -27.49
C GLY A 93 10.99 7.65 -27.96
N GLU A 94 10.63 6.72 -27.08
CA GLU A 94 9.92 5.49 -27.43
C GLU A 94 8.43 5.67 -27.14
N LYS A 95 7.62 5.77 -28.20
CA LYS A 95 6.16 5.85 -28.08
C LYS A 95 5.62 4.44 -27.82
N GLY A 96 4.71 4.32 -26.85
CA GLY A 96 4.00 3.06 -26.60
C GLY A 96 3.28 2.59 -27.86
N LYS A 97 3.42 1.32 -28.21
CA LYS A 97 2.75 0.69 -29.36
C LYS A 97 1.40 0.17 -28.89
N ILE A 98 0.32 0.77 -29.39
CA ILE A 98 -1.04 0.29 -29.18
C ILE A 98 -1.36 -0.64 -30.34
N GLU A 99 -1.70 -1.90 -30.04
CA GLU A 99 -2.12 -2.90 -31.02
C GLU A 99 -3.58 -3.29 -30.73
N ILE A 100 -4.41 -3.31 -31.78
CA ILE A 100 -5.80 -3.73 -31.70
C ILE A 100 -5.83 -5.22 -32.07
N LEU A 101 -6.19 -6.07 -31.12
CA LEU A 101 -6.36 -7.51 -31.36
C LEU A 101 -7.81 -7.78 -31.77
N ASP A 102 -8.01 -8.19 -33.03
CA ASP A 102 -9.30 -8.69 -33.49
C ASP A 102 -9.63 -9.98 -32.73
N SER A 103 -10.68 -9.92 -31.91
CA SER A 103 -11.21 -11.10 -31.23
C SER A 103 -11.80 -12.02 -32.29
N LYS A 104 -11.19 -13.18 -32.51
CA LYS A 104 -11.72 -14.20 -33.43
C LYS A 104 -13.08 -14.66 -32.89
N ALA A 105 -14.16 -14.24 -33.54
CA ALA A 105 -15.47 -14.86 -33.36
C ALA A 105 -15.33 -16.33 -33.78
N ASN A 106 -15.44 -17.23 -32.81
CA ASN A 106 -15.41 -18.65 -33.04
C ASN A 106 -16.84 -19.09 -33.38
N ASP A 107 -17.15 -19.21 -34.67
CA ASP A 107 -18.30 -19.99 -35.17
C ASP A 107 -18.01 -21.49 -35.07
#